data_AF-W1J240-F1
#
_entry.id   AF-W1J240-F1
#
_cell.length_a   1.000
_cell.length_b   1.000
_cell.length_c   1.000
_cell.angle_alpha   90.00
_cell.angle_beta   90.00
_cell.angle_gamma   90.00
#
_symmetry.space_group_name_H-M   'P 1'
#
loop_
_entity.id
_entity.type
_entity.pdbx_description
1 polymer ?
#
loop_
_entity_poly.entity_id
_entity_poly.type
_entity_poly.pdbx_seq_one_letter_code
_entity_poly.pdbx_strand_id
1 'polypeptide(L)'
;MFFHIVNKNNMIILVLILGVAILFFFFDNSRIGIIDYADKHCQKNITCFIDMNKVAPFDWDKMYIINKNMGRQDIEDITGAKFNDKDSLFYKIIFVRNKKVVYSDEYHSSDESYKKKFIMPDFYYANENEEGYFSHYAISKNNSILSVKIENEPLVSDKVYYKISPSNDLQVRHKNL
;
A
#
# COMPACT_ATOMS: atom_id res chain seq x y z
N MET A 1 -35.79 20.03 36.83
CA MET A 1 -36.00 18.72 36.16
C MET A 1 -36.45 19.01 34.74
N PHE A 2 -35.51 19.18 33.80
CA PHE A 2 -35.83 19.47 32.40
C PHE A 2 -35.52 18.24 31.56
N PHE A 3 -36.49 17.32 31.47
CA PHE A 3 -36.51 16.36 30.37
C PHE A 3 -37.19 17.06 29.20
N HIS A 4 -36.39 17.66 28.32
CA HIS A 4 -36.87 18.10 27.02
C HIS A 4 -37.44 16.86 26.31
N ILE A 5 -38.71 16.91 25.92
CA ILE A 5 -39.34 15.91 25.06
C ILE A 5 -38.56 15.89 23.75
N VAL A 6 -37.66 14.91 23.62
CA VAL A 6 -36.93 14.68 22.37
C VAL A 6 -37.96 14.16 21.38
N ASN A 7 -38.27 14.96 20.37
CA ASN A 7 -39.18 14.55 19.32
C ASN A 7 -38.62 13.27 18.66
N LYS A 8 -39.43 12.21 18.55
CA LYS A 8 -38.98 10.88 18.07
C LYS A 8 -38.25 10.97 16.72
N ASN A 9 -38.69 11.90 15.87
CA ASN A 9 -38.05 12.17 14.58
C ASN A 9 -36.65 12.79 14.71
N ASN A 10 -36.41 13.65 15.71
CA ASN A 10 -35.07 14.22 15.97
C ASN A 10 -34.10 13.13 16.46
N MET A 11 -34.59 12.15 17.23
CA MET A 11 -33.78 11.04 17.72
C MET A 11 -33.34 10.11 16.57
N ILE A 12 -34.23 9.83 15.61
CA ILE A 12 -33.91 9.03 14.42
C ILE A 12 -32.85 9.71 13.54
N ILE A 13 -33.00 11.02 13.31
CA ILE A 13 -32.05 11.81 12.53
C ILE A 13 -30.66 11.80 13.18
N LEU A 14 -30.60 11.92 14.51
CA LEU A 14 -29.35 11.96 15.25
C LEU A 14 -28.61 10.62 15.19
N VAL A 15 -29.33 9.49 15.28
CA VAL A 15 -28.76 8.15 15.10
C VAL A 15 -28.25 7.93 13.67
N LEU A 16 -28.97 8.42 12.65
CA LEU A 16 -28.52 8.36 11.26
C LEU A 16 -27.24 9.18 11.03
N ILE A 17 -27.18 10.40 11.56
CA ILE A 17 -25.99 11.25 11.47
C ILE A 17 -24.81 10.59 12.19
N LEU A 18 -25.04 10.01 13.38
CA LEU A 18 -24.00 9.31 14.13
C LEU A 18 -23.50 8.07 13.37
N GLY A 19 -24.41 7.29 12.77
CA GLY A 19 -24.05 6.13 11.96
C GLY A 19 -23.24 6.51 10.72
N VAL A 20 -23.61 7.60 10.06
CA VAL A 20 -22.86 8.16 8.92
C VAL A 20 -21.50 8.69 9.37
N ALA A 21 -21.41 9.40 10.50
CA ALA A 21 -20.15 9.89 11.04
C ALA A 21 -19.21 8.73 11.44
N ILE A 22 -19.72 7.69 12.09
CA ILE A 22 -18.96 6.48 12.43
C ILE A 22 -18.44 5.81 11.16
N LEU A 23 -19.27 5.68 10.11
CA LEU A 23 -18.81 5.19 8.81
C LEU A 23 -17.67 6.04 8.25
N PHE A 24 -17.79 7.38 8.28
CA PHE A 24 -16.72 8.28 7.83
C PHE A 24 -15.43 8.15 8.65
N PHE A 25 -15.50 7.88 9.96
CA PHE A 25 -14.32 7.61 10.78
C PHE A 25 -13.63 6.27 10.45
N PHE A 26 -14.37 5.27 9.95
CA PHE A 26 -13.77 4.02 9.45
C PHE A 26 -13.18 4.14 8.04
N PHE A 27 -13.58 5.16 7.27
CA PHE A 27 -13.01 5.45 5.95
C PHE A 27 -11.81 6.40 6.00
N ASP A 28 -11.20 6.60 7.17
CA ASP A 28 -9.95 7.35 7.24
C ASP A 28 -8.90 6.63 6.38
N ASN A 29 -8.31 7.36 5.44
CA ASN A 29 -7.34 6.89 4.44
C ASN A 29 -6.00 6.56 5.12
N SER A 30 -6.00 5.68 6.12
CA SER A 30 -4.76 5.19 6.70
C SER A 30 -4.00 4.43 5.61
N ARG A 31 -2.75 4.82 5.40
CA ARG A 31 -1.79 4.04 4.61
C ARG A 31 -1.90 2.57 4.98
N ILE A 32 -1.76 1.68 4.00
CA ILE A 32 -1.89 0.25 4.27
C ILE A 32 -0.88 -0.16 5.35
N GLY A 33 -1.34 -0.96 6.30
CA GLY A 33 -0.63 -1.23 7.56
C GLY A 33 0.61 -2.11 7.45
N ILE A 34 1.35 -2.09 6.34
CA ILE A 34 2.56 -2.90 6.11
C ILE A 34 3.61 -2.61 7.19
N ILE A 35 3.88 -1.32 7.47
CA ILE A 35 4.85 -0.89 8.48
C ILE A 35 4.43 -1.39 9.87
N ASP A 36 3.17 -1.11 10.25
CA ASP A 36 2.66 -1.48 11.57
C ASP A 36 2.61 -2.99 11.78
N TYR A 37 2.29 -3.75 10.73
CA TYR A 37 2.31 -5.20 10.76
C TYR A 37 3.74 -5.73 10.89
N ALA A 38 4.68 -5.21 10.08
CA ALA A 38 6.07 -5.61 10.13
C ALA A 38 6.70 -5.30 11.49
N ASP A 39 6.42 -4.16 12.11
CA ASP A 39 6.92 -3.83 13.45
C ASP A 39 6.47 -4.81 14.53
N LYS A 40 5.26 -5.37 14.41
CA LYS A 40 4.71 -6.33 15.37
C LYS A 40 5.22 -7.75 15.15
N HIS A 41 5.56 -8.10 13.91
CA HIS A 41 5.76 -9.50 13.51
C HIS A 41 7.15 -9.82 12.97
N CYS A 42 7.96 -8.81 12.62
CA CYS A 42 9.25 -9.00 11.99
C CYS A 42 10.40 -8.52 12.89
N GLN A 43 11.51 -9.25 12.85
CA GLN A 43 12.76 -8.84 13.49
C GLN A 43 13.55 -7.92 12.55
N LYS A 44 14.30 -6.97 13.13
CA LYS A 44 15.15 -6.05 12.36
C LYS A 44 16.31 -6.80 11.69
N ASN A 45 16.72 -6.30 10.52
CA ASN A 45 17.84 -6.78 9.70
C ASN A 45 17.75 -8.24 9.23
N ILE A 46 16.61 -8.91 9.44
CA ILE A 46 16.34 -10.27 8.96
C ILE A 46 15.17 -10.19 7.98
N THR A 47 15.24 -10.95 6.90
CA THR A 47 14.12 -11.09 5.98
C THR A 47 12.95 -11.78 6.67
N CYS A 48 11.81 -11.13 6.64
CA CYS A 48 10.55 -11.58 7.20
C CYS A 48 9.53 -11.75 6.06
N PHE A 49 8.64 -12.73 6.19
CA PHE A 49 7.58 -12.97 5.21
C PHE A 49 6.24 -12.59 5.83
N ILE A 50 5.56 -11.61 5.24
CA ILE A 50 4.24 -11.18 5.70
C ILE A 50 3.17 -11.60 4.69
N ASP A 51 2.01 -11.98 5.20
CA ASP A 51 0.86 -12.34 4.37
C ASP A 51 -0.04 -11.12 4.19
N MET A 52 -0.11 -10.60 2.96
CA MET A 52 -0.90 -9.42 2.64
C MET A 52 -2.40 -9.62 2.85
N ASN A 53 -2.90 -10.86 2.92
CA ASN A 53 -4.29 -11.14 3.31
C ASN A 53 -4.58 -10.78 4.77
N LYS A 54 -3.55 -10.74 5.63
CA LYS A 54 -3.68 -10.33 7.04
C LYS A 54 -3.43 -8.83 7.24
N VAL A 55 -2.82 -8.17 6.26
CA VAL A 55 -2.43 -6.76 6.32
C VAL A 55 -3.52 -5.87 5.69
N ALA A 56 -4.06 -6.25 4.54
CA ALA A 56 -5.09 -5.49 3.85
C ALA A 56 -6.46 -5.78 4.49
N PRO A 57 -7.13 -4.79 5.13
CA PRO A 57 -8.43 -5.00 5.80
C PRO A 57 -9.62 -5.03 4.82
N PHE A 58 -9.35 -5.06 3.53
CA PHE A 58 -10.35 -5.02 2.46
C PHE A 58 -10.14 -6.20 1.50
N ASP A 59 -11.10 -6.43 0.63
CA ASP A 59 -11.04 -7.51 -0.33
C ASP A 59 -10.36 -7.06 -1.63
N TRP A 60 -9.51 -7.91 -2.18
CA TRP A 60 -8.67 -7.65 -3.34
C TRP A 60 -8.31 -8.94 -4.06
N ASP A 61 -8.02 -8.85 -5.36
CA ASP A 61 -7.60 -10.01 -6.18
C ASP A 61 -6.09 -9.97 -6.46
N LYS A 62 -5.59 -8.77 -6.77
CA LYS A 62 -4.18 -8.51 -7.06
C LYS A 62 -3.70 -7.23 -6.38
N MET A 63 -2.47 -7.26 -5.90
CA MET A 63 -1.70 -6.13 -5.42
C MET A 63 -0.53 -5.92 -6.37
N TYR A 64 -0.23 -4.67 -6.68
CA TYR A 64 0.86 -4.26 -7.54
C TYR A 64 1.77 -3.31 -6.78
N ILE A 65 3.08 -3.55 -6.89
CA ILE A 65 4.10 -2.60 -6.45
C ILE A 65 4.72 -2.05 -7.72
N ILE A 66 4.52 -0.75 -7.96
CA ILE A 66 4.87 -0.06 -9.21
C ILE A 66 6.10 0.80 -8.96
N ASN A 67 7.09 0.68 -9.84
CA ASN A 67 8.30 1.51 -9.80
C ASN A 67 7.97 2.99 -10.08
N LYS A 68 8.88 3.90 -9.74
CA LYS A 68 8.77 5.33 -9.98
C LYS A 68 8.64 5.68 -11.47
N ASN A 69 8.17 6.89 -11.75
CA ASN A 69 8.10 7.48 -13.09
C ASN A 69 7.23 6.71 -14.10
N MET A 70 6.23 5.96 -13.62
CA MET A 70 5.25 5.35 -14.51
C MET A 70 4.05 6.26 -14.70
N GLY A 71 3.68 6.44 -15.97
CA GLY A 71 2.49 7.20 -16.35
C GLY A 71 1.22 6.42 -16.07
N ARG A 72 0.11 7.14 -15.99
CA ARG A 72 -1.23 6.56 -15.80
C ARG A 72 -1.52 5.42 -16.79
N GLN A 73 -1.22 5.60 -18.07
CA GLN A 73 -1.50 4.59 -19.10
C GLN A 73 -0.73 3.29 -18.84
N ASP A 74 0.57 3.36 -18.54
CA ASP A 74 1.37 2.17 -18.18
C ASP A 74 0.77 1.44 -16.95
N ILE A 75 0.31 2.21 -15.94
CA ILE A 75 -0.32 1.64 -14.75
C ILE A 75 -1.64 0.95 -15.11
N GLU A 76 -2.49 1.58 -15.93
CA GLU A 76 -3.75 1.00 -16.39
C GLU A 76 -3.49 -0.30 -17.19
N ASP A 77 -2.46 -0.34 -18.02
CA ASP A 77 -2.06 -1.52 -18.80
C ASP A 77 -1.54 -2.66 -17.91
N ILE A 78 -0.71 -2.35 -16.92
CA ILE A 78 -0.18 -3.33 -15.95
C ILE A 78 -1.30 -3.91 -15.07
N THR A 79 -2.17 -3.02 -14.56
CA THR A 79 -3.18 -3.39 -13.58
C THR A 79 -4.46 -3.94 -14.22
N GLY A 80 -4.69 -3.63 -15.50
CA GLY A 80 -5.93 -3.93 -16.21
C GLY A 80 -7.15 -3.20 -15.63
N ALA A 81 -6.92 -2.11 -14.89
CA ALA A 81 -7.94 -1.35 -14.17
C ALA A 81 -7.76 0.14 -14.47
N LYS A 82 -8.88 0.87 -14.59
CA LYS A 82 -8.85 2.32 -14.75
C LYS A 82 -8.22 2.97 -13.50
N PHE A 83 -7.26 3.87 -13.72
CA PHE A 83 -6.48 4.53 -12.69
C PHE A 83 -6.72 6.03 -12.78
N ASN A 84 -7.30 6.63 -11.74
CA ASN A 84 -7.71 8.05 -11.78
C ASN A 84 -6.72 8.99 -11.09
N ASP A 85 -5.66 8.48 -10.49
CA ASP A 85 -4.64 9.32 -9.88
C ASP A 85 -3.74 9.94 -10.97
N LYS A 86 -3.05 11.01 -10.59
CA LYS A 86 -2.09 11.68 -11.47
C LYS A 86 -0.85 10.80 -11.67
N ASP A 87 -0.13 11.10 -12.75
CA ASP A 87 1.20 10.53 -12.96
C ASP A 87 2.08 10.80 -11.74
N SER A 88 2.87 9.79 -11.36
CA SER A 88 3.66 9.81 -10.13
C SER A 88 5.13 9.64 -10.41
N LEU A 89 5.92 10.45 -9.71
CA LEU A 89 7.37 10.34 -9.68
C LEU A 89 7.87 9.35 -8.60
N PHE A 90 6.96 8.75 -7.85
CA PHE A 90 7.25 7.91 -6.69
C PHE A 90 6.66 6.51 -6.85
N TYR A 91 7.11 5.61 -5.99
CA TYR A 91 6.61 4.24 -5.91
C TYR A 91 5.13 4.22 -5.55
N LYS A 92 4.38 3.30 -6.14
CA LYS A 92 2.96 3.08 -5.78
C LYS A 92 2.70 1.65 -5.34
N ILE A 93 1.81 1.50 -4.38
CA ILE A 93 1.16 0.23 -4.09
C ILE A 93 -0.30 0.36 -4.48
N ILE A 94 -0.77 -0.55 -5.34
CA ILE A 94 -2.12 -0.51 -5.90
C ILE A 94 -2.78 -1.87 -5.68
N PHE A 95 -3.98 -1.88 -5.11
CA PHE A 95 -4.81 -3.07 -5.02
C PHE A 95 -5.97 -2.98 -5.99
N VAL A 96 -6.22 -4.08 -6.68
CA VAL A 96 -7.27 -4.22 -7.68
C VAL A 96 -8.19 -5.36 -7.29
N ARG A 97 -9.49 -5.13 -7.45
CA ARG A 97 -10.54 -6.13 -7.38
C ARG A 97 -11.47 -6.00 -8.57
N ASN A 98 -11.77 -7.09 -9.26
CA ASN A 98 -12.69 -7.11 -10.41
C ASN A 98 -12.38 -5.99 -11.44
N LYS A 99 -11.09 -5.81 -11.78
CA LYS A 99 -10.59 -4.77 -12.70
C LYS A 99 -10.88 -3.33 -12.24
N LYS A 100 -11.07 -3.10 -10.94
CA LYS A 100 -11.21 -1.78 -10.33
C LYS A 100 -10.17 -1.60 -9.25
N VAL A 101 -9.55 -0.42 -9.20
CA VAL A 101 -8.68 -0.02 -8.10
C VAL A 101 -9.53 0.12 -6.85
N VAL A 102 -9.20 -0.64 -5.81
CA VAL A 102 -9.87 -0.57 -4.50
C VAL A 102 -9.03 0.17 -3.46
N TYR A 103 -7.73 0.30 -3.73
CA TYR A 103 -6.80 1.04 -2.90
C TYR A 103 -5.58 1.45 -3.74
N SER A 104 -5.09 2.67 -3.56
CA SER A 104 -3.80 3.12 -4.07
C SER A 104 -3.12 4.00 -3.02
N ASP A 105 -1.81 3.84 -2.88
CA ASP A 105 -0.98 4.70 -2.04
C ASP A 105 0.35 4.97 -2.74
N GLU A 106 0.93 6.13 -2.44
CA GLU A 106 2.16 6.64 -3.03
C GLU A 106 3.21 6.85 -1.93
N TYR A 107 4.41 6.32 -2.14
CA TYR A 107 5.48 6.31 -1.15
C TYR A 107 6.59 7.28 -1.56
N HIS A 108 6.54 8.47 -0.96
CA HIS A 108 7.48 9.56 -1.16
C HIS A 108 8.69 9.40 -0.24
N SER A 109 9.89 9.32 -0.80
CA SER A 109 11.14 9.27 0.00
C SER A 109 11.61 10.65 0.45
N SER A 110 11.21 11.74 -0.22
CA SER A 110 11.75 13.10 -0.03
C SER A 110 10.85 14.05 0.76
N ASP A 111 9.53 13.93 0.63
CA ASP A 111 8.60 15.01 1.04
C ASP A 111 8.16 14.93 2.51
N GLU A 112 8.63 13.90 3.23
CA GLU A 112 8.23 13.63 4.61
C GLU A 112 9.48 13.57 5.50
N SER A 113 10.27 14.65 5.53
CA SER A 113 11.50 14.75 6.33
C SER A 113 11.29 14.46 7.83
N TYR A 114 10.08 14.68 8.33
CA TYR A 114 9.66 14.39 9.70
C TYR A 114 9.32 12.92 9.95
N LYS A 115 9.07 12.13 8.89
CA LYS A 115 8.81 10.69 9.04
C LYS A 115 10.12 9.94 9.20
N LYS A 116 10.05 8.94 10.08
CA LYS A 116 11.19 8.08 10.43
C LYS A 116 11.08 6.68 9.84
N LYS A 117 9.98 6.36 9.16
CA LYS A 117 9.69 5.02 8.64
C LYS A 117 9.24 5.13 7.19
N PHE A 118 9.91 4.40 6.31
CA PHE A 118 9.68 4.49 4.87
C PHE A 118 9.56 3.09 4.27
N ILE A 119 8.55 2.88 3.42
CA ILE A 119 8.52 1.70 2.55
C ILE A 119 9.46 1.97 1.37
N MET A 120 10.31 1.01 1.07
CA MET A 120 11.24 1.09 -0.05
C MET A 120 11.16 -0.20 -0.86
N PRO A 121 10.41 -0.23 -1.98
CA PRO A 121 10.43 -1.37 -2.88
C PRO A 121 11.86 -1.67 -3.36
N ASP A 122 12.28 -2.91 -3.23
CA ASP A 122 13.63 -3.37 -3.57
C ASP A 122 13.67 -3.83 -5.03
N PHE A 123 13.56 -2.87 -5.95
CA PHE A 123 13.68 -3.11 -7.38
C PHE A 123 15.13 -3.40 -7.77
N TYR A 124 15.33 -4.44 -8.56
CA TYR A 124 16.62 -4.71 -9.18
C TYR A 124 16.81 -3.77 -10.38
N TYR A 125 17.81 -2.90 -10.29
CA TYR A 125 18.27 -2.05 -11.38
C TYR A 125 19.56 -2.65 -11.92
N ALA A 126 19.45 -3.52 -12.91
CA ALA A 126 20.62 -3.96 -13.66
C ALA A 126 21.27 -2.75 -14.33
N ASN A 127 22.59 -2.77 -14.52
CA ASN A 127 23.25 -1.78 -15.38
C ASN A 127 22.61 -1.83 -16.77
N GLU A 128 22.61 -0.70 -17.51
CA GLU A 128 21.82 -0.42 -18.73
C GLU A 128 21.85 -1.47 -19.88
N ASN A 129 22.66 -2.54 -19.75
CA ASN A 129 22.87 -3.57 -20.76
C ASN A 129 22.33 -4.97 -20.40
N GLU A 130 21.60 -5.15 -19.30
CA GLU A 130 21.04 -6.46 -18.90
C GLU A 130 19.50 -6.46 -18.87
N GLU A 131 18.90 -7.48 -19.50
CA GLU A 131 17.44 -7.70 -19.66
C GLU A 131 16.70 -8.07 -18.34
N GLY A 132 17.15 -7.55 -17.20
CA GLY A 132 16.65 -7.91 -15.86
C GLY A 132 15.85 -6.83 -15.14
N TYR A 133 15.48 -5.72 -15.80
CA TYR A 133 14.78 -4.61 -15.15
C TYR A 133 13.30 -4.93 -14.88
N PHE A 134 12.92 -4.88 -13.61
CA PHE A 134 11.51 -5.02 -13.20
C PHE A 134 10.86 -3.65 -13.03
N SER A 135 9.86 -3.38 -13.86
CA SER A 135 9.02 -2.19 -13.69
C SER A 135 8.02 -2.38 -12.55
N HIS A 136 7.59 -3.61 -12.27
CA HIS A 136 6.57 -3.86 -11.26
C HIS A 136 6.63 -5.27 -10.69
N TYR A 137 6.01 -5.41 -9.52
CA TYR A 137 5.68 -6.70 -8.91
C TYR A 137 4.17 -6.88 -8.87
N ALA A 138 3.71 -8.11 -9.08
CA ALA A 138 2.30 -8.48 -9.08
C ALA A 138 2.06 -9.64 -8.11
N ILE A 139 1.41 -9.33 -6.98
CA ILE A 139 1.10 -10.26 -5.90
C ILE A 139 -0.40 -10.61 -6.01
N SER A 140 -0.74 -11.88 -6.08
CA SER A 140 -2.15 -12.32 -6.11
C SER A 140 -2.63 -12.74 -4.72
N LYS A 141 -3.94 -12.74 -4.50
CA LYS A 141 -4.52 -13.13 -3.20
C LYS A 141 -4.12 -14.55 -2.74
N ASN A 142 -3.94 -15.46 -3.69
CA ASN A 142 -3.48 -16.84 -3.43
C ASN A 142 -1.95 -17.00 -3.39
N ASN A 143 -1.20 -15.95 -3.71
CA ASN A 143 0.25 -15.87 -3.60
C ASN A 143 0.59 -14.53 -2.91
N SER A 144 0.03 -14.34 -1.71
CA SER A 144 -0.05 -13.06 -1.00
C SER A 144 1.17 -12.75 -0.14
N ILE A 145 2.17 -13.62 -0.15
CA ILE A 145 3.35 -13.48 0.70
C ILE A 145 4.28 -12.43 0.12
N LEU A 146 4.63 -11.43 0.93
CA LEU A 146 5.58 -10.37 0.60
C LEU A 146 6.81 -10.52 1.50
N SER A 147 7.99 -10.37 0.89
CA SER A 147 9.26 -10.32 1.63
C SER A 147 9.47 -8.90 2.16
N VAL A 148 9.81 -8.77 3.43
CA VAL A 148 10.07 -7.50 4.12
C VAL A 148 11.36 -7.60 4.92
N LYS A 149 12.27 -6.63 4.74
CA LYS A 149 13.45 -6.48 5.57
C LYS A 149 13.47 -5.08 6.19
N ILE A 150 13.47 -5.03 7.52
CA ILE A 150 13.53 -3.77 8.26
C ILE A 150 15.00 -3.40 8.42
N GLU A 151 15.46 -2.43 7.64
CA GLU A 151 16.80 -1.89 7.71
C GLU A 151 16.81 -0.61 8.52
N ASN A 152 17.70 -0.58 9.51
CA ASN A 152 17.95 0.59 10.34
C ASN A 152 19.45 0.80 10.31
N GLU A 153 19.94 1.74 9.50
CA GLU A 153 21.36 2.09 9.46
C GLU A 153 21.68 3.02 10.63
N PRO A 154 22.29 2.51 11.71
CA PRO A 154 22.39 3.26 12.96
C PRO A 154 23.43 4.40 12.92
N LEU A 155 24.13 4.58 11.78
CA LEU A 155 25.31 5.44 11.69
C LEU A 155 25.07 6.79 11.00
N VAL A 156 23.95 6.98 10.29
CA VAL A 156 23.76 8.19 9.43
C VAL A 156 22.40 8.87 9.66
N SER A 157 21.36 8.17 10.11
CA SER A 157 20.02 8.74 10.28
C SER A 157 19.16 7.92 11.25
N ASP A 158 18.15 8.53 11.88
CA ASP A 158 17.13 7.83 12.67
C ASP A 158 15.99 7.23 11.81
N LYS A 159 16.21 7.20 10.49
CA LYS A 159 15.30 6.63 9.50
C LYS A 159 15.39 5.11 9.45
N VAL A 160 14.24 4.48 9.38
CA VAL A 160 14.05 3.04 9.24
C VAL A 160 13.39 2.76 7.89
N TYR A 161 14.00 1.89 7.11
CA TYR A 161 13.52 1.48 5.79
C TYR A 161 12.93 0.08 5.87
N TYR A 162 11.72 -0.07 5.35
CA TYR A 162 11.03 -1.34 5.20
C TYR A 162 11.20 -1.73 3.74
N LYS A 163 12.29 -2.44 3.46
CA LYS A 163 12.55 -2.96 2.11
C LYS A 163 11.54 -4.03 1.80
N ILE A 164 10.76 -3.84 0.75
CA ILE A 164 9.73 -4.81 0.32
C ILE A 164 10.07 -5.40 -1.04
N SER A 165 9.89 -6.70 -1.18
CA SER A 165 10.16 -7.43 -2.41
C SER A 165 9.24 -8.63 -2.60
N PRO A 166 9.15 -9.17 -3.82
CA PRO A 166 8.58 -10.48 -4.07
C PRO A 166 9.15 -11.55 -3.13
N SER A 167 8.30 -12.45 -2.67
CA SER A 167 8.74 -13.65 -1.95
C SER A 167 9.11 -14.79 -2.91
N ASN A 168 8.73 -14.70 -4.19
CA ASN A 168 9.00 -15.71 -5.22
C ASN A 168 8.91 -15.13 -6.64
N ASP A 169 9.45 -15.87 -7.60
CA ASP A 169 9.59 -15.43 -9.00
C ASP A 169 8.24 -15.26 -9.73
N LEU A 170 7.17 -15.92 -9.29
CA LEU A 170 5.85 -15.78 -9.91
C LEU A 170 5.22 -14.39 -9.71
N GLN A 171 5.74 -13.64 -8.74
CA GLN A 171 5.31 -12.28 -8.44
C GLN A 171 6.11 -11.22 -9.23
N VAL A 172 7.13 -11.65 -9.97
CA VAL A 172 7.96 -10.78 -10.80
C VAL A 172 7.42 -10.76 -12.23
N ARG A 173 7.29 -9.58 -12.81
CA ARG A 173 6.78 -9.41 -14.18
C ARG A 173 7.68 -8.47 -14.97
N HIS A 174 8.10 -8.94 -16.14
CA HIS A 174 8.89 -8.15 -17.08
C HIS A 174 7.98 -7.18 -17.82
N LYS A 175 8.50 -5.99 -18.17
CA LYS A 175 7.87 -5.15 -19.19
C LYS A 175 8.11 -5.86 -20.51
N ASN A 176 7.09 -6.55 -21.04
CA ASN A 176 7.13 -6.96 -22.44
C ASN A 176 7.09 -5.66 -23.25
N LEU A 177 8.25 -5.24 -23.76
CA LEU A 177 8.36 -4.15 -24.73
C LEU A 177 7.86 -4.63 -26.10
#